data_AF-A0A970MVY8-F1
#
_entry.id   AF-A0A970MVY8-F1
#
_cell.length_a   1.000
_cell.length_b   1.000
_cell.length_c   1.000
_cell.angle_alpha   90.00
_cell.angle_beta   90.00
_cell.angle_gamma   90.00
#
_symmetry.space_group_name_H-M   'P 1'
#
loop_
_entity.id
_entity.type
_entity.pdbx_description
1 polymer ?
#
loop_
_entity_poly.entity_id
_entity_poly.type
_entity_poly.pdbx_seq_one_letter_code
_entity_poly.pdbx_strand_id
1 'polypeptide(L)'
;RLMKTRDGYRPAFNVQAAVDGEHQVVLAMKVTSSENDHGQLAGMLEEVNNNCGMSAVVALADAGYCDEQTLVACEDMGQEVLISLGKDAPACRDNDLFARECFLADDERDVLICPAGRELSFRGEYQHGSGRYRLYSARGCGSCSFRDQCVKSGRGSRRVSVSCNERARHRMREKMARDGCKLLYSLRSRIVEPVFGQIKHDRGFRKFTLRGINGATAEMSLVLLVHNLKKCLNKALFSAFSTRIAAAFESLSWHDFITCPWSNGRRVIRSGS
;
A
#
# COMPACT_ATOMS: atom_id res chain seq x y z
N ARG A 1 23.24 10.79 -8.55
CA ARG A 1 23.62 9.39 -8.27
C ARG A 1 23.03 8.52 -9.36
N LEU A 2 23.69 7.43 -9.76
CA LEU A 2 23.16 6.53 -10.78
C LEU A 2 22.11 5.61 -10.14
N MET A 3 20.97 5.45 -10.79
CA MET A 3 19.93 4.50 -10.42
C MET A 3 19.78 3.47 -11.53
N LYS A 4 19.53 2.21 -11.16
CA LYS A 4 19.20 1.15 -12.12
C LYS A 4 17.83 1.39 -12.76
N THR A 5 17.80 1.47 -14.07
CA THR A 5 16.59 1.53 -14.90
C THR A 5 16.53 0.30 -15.83
N ARG A 6 15.41 0.08 -16.53
CA ARG A 6 15.31 -0.99 -17.54
C ARG A 6 16.38 -0.92 -18.63
N ASP A 7 16.86 0.29 -18.94
CA ASP A 7 17.84 0.55 -19.99
C ASP A 7 19.28 0.72 -19.45
N GLY A 8 19.54 0.29 -18.22
CA GLY A 8 20.85 0.45 -17.55
C GLY A 8 20.85 1.56 -16.49
N TYR A 9 22.02 2.10 -16.17
CA TYR A 9 22.17 3.08 -15.08
C TYR A 9 22.00 4.50 -15.58
N ARG A 10 21.11 5.27 -14.96
CA ARG A 10 20.88 6.68 -15.31
C ARG A 10 20.96 7.58 -14.07
N PRO A 11 21.49 8.81 -14.18
CA PRO A 11 21.33 9.80 -13.12
C PRO A 11 19.84 10.10 -12.94
N ALA A 12 19.28 9.69 -11.80
CA ALA A 12 17.86 9.84 -11.53
C ALA A 12 17.63 10.00 -10.02
N PHE A 13 16.39 10.38 -9.70
CA PHE A 13 15.85 10.43 -8.34
C PHE A 13 14.56 9.62 -8.30
N ASN A 14 14.28 9.03 -7.14
CA ASN A 14 12.99 8.42 -6.86
C ASN A 14 12.07 9.47 -6.23
N VAL A 15 10.79 9.45 -6.59
CA VAL A 15 9.79 10.37 -6.06
C VAL A 15 8.69 9.55 -5.40
N GLN A 16 8.57 9.72 -4.10
CA GLN A 16 7.52 9.16 -3.27
C GLN A 16 6.41 10.20 -3.14
N ALA A 17 5.15 9.78 -3.19
CA ALA A 17 4.01 10.66 -3.03
C ALA A 17 2.87 9.94 -2.29
N ALA A 18 2.27 10.62 -1.31
CA ALA A 18 1.05 10.21 -0.67
C ALA A 18 -0.10 11.05 -1.22
N VAL A 19 -1.17 10.39 -1.65
CA VAL A 19 -2.25 11.01 -2.41
C VAL A 19 -3.59 10.63 -1.78
N ASP A 20 -4.45 11.62 -1.60
CA ASP A 20 -5.83 11.44 -1.16
C ASP A 20 -6.63 10.58 -2.15
N GLY A 21 -7.41 9.65 -1.61
CA GLY A 21 -8.16 8.67 -2.39
C GLY A 21 -9.37 9.23 -3.13
N GLU A 22 -9.94 10.35 -2.65
CA GLU A 22 -11.19 10.88 -3.19
C GLU A 22 -10.96 11.91 -4.31
N HIS A 23 -10.01 12.82 -4.12
CA HIS A 23 -9.78 13.97 -4.99
C HIS A 23 -8.43 13.95 -5.68
N GLN A 24 -7.59 12.95 -5.40
CA GLN A 24 -6.25 12.82 -5.96
C GLN A 24 -5.38 14.07 -5.67
N VAL A 25 -5.57 14.65 -4.48
CA VAL A 25 -4.74 15.74 -3.95
C VAL A 25 -3.51 15.11 -3.29
N VAL A 26 -2.33 15.63 -3.60
CA VAL A 26 -1.07 15.15 -3.04
C VAL A 26 -0.92 15.73 -1.63
N LEU A 27 -0.80 14.87 -0.63
CA LEU A 27 -0.76 15.22 0.79
C LEU A 27 0.69 15.33 1.31
N ALA A 28 1.59 14.50 0.79
CA ALA A 28 3.00 14.52 1.10
C ALA A 28 3.83 14.05 -0.10
N MET A 29 5.09 14.46 -0.16
CA MET A 29 6.03 14.03 -1.18
C MET A 29 7.44 13.95 -0.63
N LYS A 30 8.24 13.02 -1.17
CA LYS A 30 9.66 12.93 -0.87
C LYS A 30 10.47 12.58 -2.11
N VAL A 31 11.50 13.36 -2.40
CA VAL A 31 12.48 13.02 -3.43
C VAL A 31 13.66 12.33 -2.74
N THR A 32 13.99 11.13 -3.18
CA THR A 32 15.06 10.32 -2.58
C THR A 32 16.09 9.90 -3.64
N SER A 33 17.29 9.57 -3.16
CA SER A 33 18.35 8.99 -3.99
C SER A 33 18.51 7.48 -3.78
N SER A 34 17.56 6.86 -3.08
CA SER A 34 17.49 5.43 -2.81
C SER A 34 16.87 4.71 -3.99
N GLU A 35 17.41 3.54 -4.36
CA GLU A 35 16.93 2.74 -5.48
C GLU A 35 15.65 1.96 -5.17
N ASN A 36 15.32 1.77 -3.89
CA ASN A 36 14.15 1.04 -3.42
C ASN A 36 13.27 1.89 -2.50
N ASP A 37 12.00 1.49 -2.40
CA ASP A 37 10.99 2.16 -1.58
C ASP A 37 10.98 1.65 -0.12
N HIS A 38 11.96 0.79 0.23
CA HIS A 38 12.06 0.20 1.57
C HIS A 38 12.25 1.27 2.64
N GLY A 39 11.49 1.15 3.73
CA GLY A 39 11.51 2.07 4.87
C GLY A 39 11.01 3.48 4.56
N GLN A 40 10.42 3.74 3.39
CA GLN A 40 9.92 5.08 3.04
C GLN A 40 8.48 5.33 3.49
N LEU A 41 7.64 4.28 3.63
CA LEU A 41 6.21 4.44 3.86
C LEU A 41 5.88 5.08 5.20
N ALA A 42 6.50 4.61 6.29
CA ALA A 42 6.23 5.14 7.64
C ALA A 42 6.52 6.65 7.70
N GLY A 43 7.68 7.07 7.19
CA GLY A 43 8.02 8.50 7.11
C GLY A 43 7.07 9.30 6.21
N MET A 44 6.58 8.73 5.11
CA MET A 44 5.57 9.38 4.27
C MET A 44 4.24 9.55 5.03
N LEU A 45 3.83 8.58 5.84
CA LEU A 45 2.62 8.66 6.66
C LEU A 45 2.75 9.69 7.79
N GLU A 46 3.92 9.78 8.42
CA GLU A 46 4.23 10.86 9.36
C GLU A 46 4.14 12.24 8.70
N GLU A 47 4.68 12.40 7.49
CA GLU A 47 4.57 13.64 6.73
C GLU A 47 3.11 13.98 6.40
N VAL A 48 2.28 12.99 6.06
CA VAL A 48 0.82 13.20 5.89
C VAL A 48 0.17 13.67 7.20
N ASN A 49 0.47 13.01 8.32
CA ASN A 49 -0.06 13.40 9.63
C ASN A 49 0.32 14.84 9.97
N ASN A 50 1.58 15.23 9.73
CA ASN A 50 2.07 16.58 9.99
C ASN A 50 1.42 17.63 9.09
N ASN A 51 1.20 17.33 7.81
CA ASN A 51 0.62 18.27 6.85
C ASN A 51 -0.89 18.43 7.03
N CYS A 52 -1.60 17.36 7.41
CA CYS A 52 -3.06 17.34 7.47
C CYS A 52 -3.62 17.44 8.90
N GLY A 53 -2.80 17.23 9.92
CA GLY A 53 -3.24 17.14 11.33
C GLY A 53 -4.11 15.92 11.63
N MET A 54 -4.16 14.94 10.71
CA MET A 54 -4.97 13.74 10.82
C MET A 54 -4.31 12.56 10.12
N SER A 55 -4.58 11.36 10.63
CA SER A 55 -4.11 10.11 10.03
C SER A 55 -5.04 9.58 8.96
N ALA A 56 -4.47 8.90 7.97
CA ALA A 56 -5.25 8.23 6.95
C ALA A 56 -6.11 7.13 7.59
N VAL A 57 -7.36 7.01 7.17
CA VAL A 57 -8.23 5.92 7.66
C VAL A 57 -7.66 4.56 7.27
N VAL A 58 -7.22 4.43 6.02
CA VAL A 58 -6.47 3.28 5.50
C VAL A 58 -5.47 3.79 4.46
N ALA A 59 -4.21 3.40 4.57
CA ALA A 59 -3.19 3.67 3.56
C ALA A 59 -3.04 2.46 2.61
N LEU A 60 -3.07 2.72 1.31
CA LEU A 60 -2.86 1.69 0.28
C LEU A 60 -1.47 1.88 -0.34
N ALA A 61 -0.61 0.88 -0.21
CA ALA A 61 0.78 1.00 -0.67
C ALA A 61 1.19 -0.13 -1.63
N ASP A 62 2.12 0.20 -2.52
CA ASP A 62 2.67 -0.74 -3.49
C ASP A 62 3.44 -1.87 -2.83
N ALA A 63 3.55 -3.01 -3.50
CA ALA A 63 4.35 -4.14 -3.03
C ALA A 63 5.82 -3.77 -2.83
N GLY A 64 6.32 -2.72 -3.49
CA GLY A 64 7.67 -2.17 -3.28
C GLY A 64 7.92 -1.60 -1.88
N TYR A 65 6.86 -1.18 -1.17
CA TYR A 65 6.93 -0.75 0.22
C TYR A 65 6.80 -1.93 1.21
N CYS A 66 6.66 -3.16 0.70
CA CYS A 66 6.52 -4.35 1.52
C CYS A 66 7.88 -4.79 2.09
N ASP A 67 8.36 -4.05 3.09
CA ASP A 67 9.47 -4.49 3.90
C ASP A 67 9.08 -4.64 5.36
N GLU A 68 9.90 -5.42 6.04
CA GLU A 68 9.70 -5.86 7.41
C GLU A 68 9.69 -4.71 8.42
N GLN A 69 10.53 -3.70 8.23
CA GLN A 69 10.61 -2.55 9.13
C GLN A 69 9.42 -1.62 8.93
N THR A 70 8.98 -1.46 7.68
CA THR A 70 7.78 -0.68 7.34
C THR A 70 6.52 -1.26 8.00
N LEU A 71 6.31 -2.58 7.96
CA LEU A 71 5.12 -3.20 8.56
C LEU A 71 5.06 -2.96 10.07
N VAL A 72 6.18 -3.18 10.76
CA VAL A 72 6.26 -2.97 12.22
C VAL A 72 6.06 -1.49 12.56
N ALA A 73 6.72 -0.58 11.84
CA ALA A 73 6.57 0.86 12.09
C ALA A 73 5.12 1.33 11.88
N CYS A 74 4.42 0.83 10.87
CA CYS A 74 3.01 1.17 10.64
C CYS A 74 2.11 0.63 11.77
N GLU A 75 2.39 -0.57 12.28
CA GLU A 75 1.67 -1.14 13.43
C GLU A 75 1.93 -0.33 14.72
N ASP A 76 3.18 0.04 14.99
CA ASP A 76 3.56 0.85 16.16
C ASP A 76 2.93 2.25 16.12
N MET A 77 2.77 2.81 14.92
CA MET A 77 2.04 4.07 14.69
C MET A 77 0.52 3.93 14.83
N GLY A 78 -0.01 2.71 14.94
CA GLY A 78 -1.45 2.45 14.90
C GLY A 78 -2.10 2.76 13.55
N GLN A 79 -1.30 2.83 12.48
CA GLN A 79 -1.77 3.19 11.14
C GLN A 79 -2.28 1.94 10.41
N GLU A 80 -3.54 1.98 9.96
CA GLU A 80 -4.09 0.92 9.14
C GLU A 80 -3.52 1.01 7.71
N VAL A 81 -2.88 -0.07 7.27
CA VAL A 81 -2.20 -0.17 5.97
C VAL A 81 -2.58 -1.47 5.26
N LEU A 82 -2.75 -1.41 3.94
CA LEU A 82 -2.85 -2.56 3.05
C LEU A 82 -1.69 -2.55 2.05
N ILE A 83 -0.86 -3.59 2.11
CA ILE A 83 0.28 -3.83 1.21
C ILE A 83 0.23 -5.27 0.72
N SER A 84 0.38 -5.47 -0.59
CA SER A 84 0.55 -6.82 -1.13
C SER A 84 1.89 -7.40 -0.68
N LEU A 85 1.83 -8.48 0.09
CA LEU A 85 2.94 -9.41 0.22
C LEU A 85 3.12 -10.07 -1.16
N GLY A 86 4.36 -10.24 -1.64
CA GLY A 86 4.60 -10.84 -2.95
C GLY A 86 4.14 -12.31 -3.05
N LYS A 87 4.67 -13.06 -4.02
CA LYS A 87 4.40 -14.50 -4.11
C LYS A 87 4.87 -15.20 -2.84
N ASP A 88 4.11 -16.18 -2.37
CA ASP A 88 4.52 -17.01 -1.25
C ASP A 88 5.82 -17.73 -1.58
N ALA A 89 6.72 -17.76 -0.60
CA ALA A 89 7.94 -18.56 -0.69
C ALA A 89 7.58 -20.05 -0.76
N PRO A 90 8.38 -20.87 -1.44
CA PRO A 90 8.09 -22.27 -1.61
C PRO A 90 8.00 -22.99 -0.25
N ALA A 91 7.06 -23.92 -0.13
CA ALA A 91 6.84 -24.73 1.08
C ALA A 91 8.03 -25.62 1.44
N CYS A 92 8.88 -25.94 0.46
CA CYS A 92 10.11 -26.70 0.64
C CYS A 92 11.30 -25.86 0.18
N ARG A 93 12.43 -26.07 0.86
CA ARG A 93 13.73 -25.56 0.41
C ARG A 93 14.27 -26.45 -0.70
N ASP A 94 15.33 -26.01 -1.37
CA ASP A 94 16.04 -26.76 -2.43
C ASP A 94 16.55 -28.16 -2.02
N ASN A 95 16.46 -28.51 -0.74
CA ASN A 95 16.85 -29.81 -0.18
C ASN A 95 15.67 -30.64 0.35
N ASP A 96 14.47 -30.38 -0.16
CA ASP A 96 13.20 -31.05 0.21
C ASP A 96 12.82 -30.97 1.70
N LEU A 97 13.56 -30.21 2.49
CA LEU A 97 13.15 -29.92 3.85
C LEU A 97 12.03 -28.90 3.84
N PHE A 98 11.05 -29.09 4.74
CA PHE A 98 10.06 -28.09 5.04
C PHE A 98 10.74 -26.74 5.29
N ALA A 99 10.28 -25.74 4.55
CA ALA A 99 10.72 -24.37 4.70
C ALA A 99 10.11 -23.77 5.98
N ARG A 100 10.30 -22.47 6.22
CA ARG A 100 9.69 -21.83 7.39
C ARG A 100 8.16 -21.83 7.18
N GLU A 101 7.72 -21.56 5.98
CA GLU A 101 6.35 -21.31 5.55
C GLU A 101 5.37 -22.44 5.93
N CYS A 102 5.88 -23.67 6.11
CA CYS A 102 5.13 -24.82 6.62
C CYS A 102 4.84 -24.80 8.13
N PHE A 103 5.37 -23.83 8.88
CA PHE A 103 5.19 -23.70 10.32
C PHE A 103 4.27 -22.51 10.61
N LEU A 104 3.05 -22.81 11.05
CA LEU A 104 2.05 -21.81 11.39
C LEU A 104 2.42 -21.13 12.71
N ALA A 105 2.25 -19.81 12.78
CA ALA A 105 2.47 -19.07 14.02
C ALA A 105 1.15 -18.95 14.78
N ASP A 106 1.19 -19.26 16.07
CA ASP A 106 0.14 -18.91 17.02
C ASP A 106 0.68 -17.78 17.90
N ASP A 107 0.27 -16.56 17.58
CA ASP A 107 0.78 -15.35 18.22
C ASP A 107 0.24 -15.19 19.65
N GLU A 108 -0.94 -15.72 19.98
CA GLU A 108 -1.53 -15.66 21.32
C GLU A 108 -0.75 -16.55 22.30
N ARG A 109 -0.41 -17.77 21.87
CA ARG A 109 0.30 -18.74 22.71
C ARG A 109 1.82 -18.66 22.60
N ASP A 110 2.33 -17.81 21.70
CA ASP A 110 3.75 -17.65 21.40
C ASP A 110 4.44 -18.97 20.99
N VAL A 111 3.78 -19.75 20.15
CA VAL A 111 4.27 -21.05 19.65
C VAL A 111 4.23 -21.12 18.12
N LEU A 112 4.98 -22.06 17.55
CA LEU A 112 4.78 -22.46 16.15
C LEU A 112 4.21 -23.87 16.07
N ILE A 113 3.36 -24.13 15.09
CA ILE A 113 2.76 -25.43 14.83
C ILE A 113 3.38 -25.99 13.54
N CYS A 114 3.99 -27.18 13.62
CA CYS A 114 4.59 -27.84 12.45
C CYS A 114 3.55 -28.62 11.63
N PRO A 115 3.88 -29.09 10.41
CA PRO A 115 2.97 -29.88 9.56
C PRO A 115 2.44 -31.17 10.20
N ALA A 116 3.17 -31.71 11.19
CA ALA A 116 2.74 -32.88 11.96
C ALA A 116 1.76 -32.52 13.11
N GLY A 117 1.30 -31.28 13.19
CA GLY A 117 0.42 -30.78 14.25
C GLY A 117 1.09 -30.56 15.62
N ARG A 118 2.42 -30.65 15.70
CA ARG A 118 3.17 -30.52 16.98
C ARG A 118 3.66 -29.10 17.21
N GLU A 119 3.66 -28.69 18.48
CA GLU A 119 4.09 -27.36 18.90
C GLU A 119 5.62 -27.25 19.05
N LEU A 120 6.14 -26.09 18.66
CA LEU A 120 7.50 -25.64 18.87
C LEU A 120 7.46 -24.48 19.86
N SER A 121 8.05 -24.68 21.04
CA SER A 121 8.13 -23.65 22.07
C SER A 121 9.27 -22.67 21.81
N PHE A 122 9.07 -21.41 22.21
CA PHE A 122 10.10 -20.38 22.22
C PHE A 122 11.33 -20.80 23.03
N ARG A 123 12.52 -20.47 22.53
CA ARG A 123 13.82 -20.81 23.15
C ARG A 123 14.70 -19.61 23.42
N GLY A 124 14.50 -18.51 22.70
CA GLY A 124 15.31 -17.30 22.87
C GLY A 124 15.30 -16.40 21.64
N GLU A 125 15.90 -15.24 21.80
CA GLU A 125 16.07 -14.23 20.76
C GLU A 125 17.54 -14.03 20.43
N TYR A 126 17.82 -13.73 19.17
CA TYR A 126 19.15 -13.35 18.72
C TYR A 126 19.09 -12.30 17.62
N GLN A 127 20.17 -11.54 17.48
CA GLN A 127 20.35 -10.60 16.39
C GLN A 127 21.28 -11.19 15.33
N HIS A 128 20.94 -10.97 14.06
CA HIS A 128 21.80 -11.33 12.93
C HIS A 128 21.71 -10.24 11.86
N GLY A 129 22.81 -9.52 11.67
CA GLY A 129 22.81 -8.28 10.89
C GLY A 129 21.93 -7.21 11.56
N SER A 130 21.07 -6.55 10.79
CA SER A 130 20.05 -5.61 11.30
C SER A 130 18.75 -6.29 11.77
N GLY A 131 18.63 -7.62 11.63
CA GLY A 131 17.40 -8.36 11.93
C GLY A 131 17.38 -8.97 13.33
N ARG A 132 16.22 -8.95 13.97
CA ARG A 132 15.92 -9.69 15.21
C ARG A 132 15.16 -10.97 14.90
N TYR A 133 15.57 -12.07 15.53
CA TYR A 133 15.02 -13.40 15.28
C TYR A 133 14.64 -14.08 16.59
N ARG A 134 13.51 -14.77 16.60
CA ARG A 134 13.04 -15.65 17.67
C ARG A 134 13.29 -17.10 17.27
N LEU A 135 13.89 -17.88 18.15
CA LEU A 135 14.19 -19.28 17.94
C LEU A 135 13.14 -20.16 18.62
N TYR A 136 12.57 -21.09 17.86
CA TYR A 136 11.62 -22.08 18.34
C TYR A 136 12.18 -23.49 18.12
N SER A 137 11.87 -24.42 19.01
CA SER A 137 12.36 -25.80 18.91
C SER A 137 11.30 -26.82 19.28
N ALA A 138 11.13 -27.83 18.43
CA ALA A 138 10.22 -28.95 18.64
C ALA A 138 10.80 -29.94 19.67
N ARG A 139 9.91 -30.68 20.33
CA ARG A 139 10.25 -31.88 21.12
C ARG A 139 9.67 -33.12 20.43
N GLY A 140 10.25 -34.30 20.73
CA GLY A 140 9.72 -35.58 20.25
C GLY A 140 9.87 -35.83 18.74
N CYS A 141 10.79 -35.16 18.04
CA CYS A 141 10.98 -35.37 16.60
C CYS A 141 11.49 -36.77 16.22
N GLY A 142 12.06 -37.53 17.17
CA GLY A 142 12.64 -38.86 16.91
C GLY A 142 11.64 -39.88 16.38
N SER A 143 10.39 -39.83 16.84
CA SER A 143 9.28 -40.72 16.44
C SER A 143 8.31 -40.05 15.46
N CYS A 144 8.72 -38.98 14.78
CA CYS A 144 7.84 -38.26 13.84
C CYS A 144 7.88 -38.89 12.45
N SER A 145 6.70 -39.11 11.84
CA SER A 145 6.56 -39.61 10.46
C SER A 145 7.20 -38.67 9.43
N PHE A 146 7.24 -37.37 9.72
CA PHE A 146 7.84 -36.37 8.84
C PHE A 146 9.29 -36.03 9.20
N ARG A 147 10.00 -36.87 9.97
CA ARG A 147 11.34 -36.55 10.48
C ARG A 147 12.32 -36.20 9.36
N ASP A 148 12.36 -36.99 8.30
CA ASP A 148 13.34 -36.84 7.22
C ASP A 148 13.13 -35.55 6.40
N GLN A 149 11.88 -35.10 6.28
CA GLN A 149 11.52 -33.85 5.60
C GLN A 149 11.54 -32.64 6.55
N CYS A 150 11.65 -32.85 7.86
CA CYS A 150 11.55 -31.77 8.85
C CYS A 150 12.91 -31.46 9.49
N VAL A 151 13.69 -32.45 9.87
CA VAL A 151 14.92 -32.29 10.67
C VAL A 151 16.15 -32.52 9.80
N LYS A 152 17.06 -31.54 9.75
CA LYS A 152 18.35 -31.69 9.05
C LYS A 152 19.14 -32.85 9.66
N SER A 153 19.76 -33.68 8.81
CA SER A 153 20.62 -34.79 9.23
C SER A 153 21.64 -34.35 10.30
N GLY A 154 21.84 -35.20 11.31
CA GLY A 154 22.70 -34.93 12.46
C GLY A 154 22.07 -34.08 13.58
N ARG A 155 20.81 -33.59 13.43
CA ARG A 155 20.10 -32.90 14.51
C ARG A 155 19.04 -33.79 15.17
N GLY A 156 18.87 -33.64 16.48
CA GLY A 156 17.85 -34.36 17.25
C GLY A 156 16.44 -33.75 17.17
N SER A 157 16.32 -32.46 16.84
CA SER A 157 15.03 -31.78 16.72
C SER A 157 15.03 -30.66 15.68
N ARG A 158 13.83 -30.30 15.21
CA ARG A 158 13.63 -29.14 14.34
C ARG A 158 13.75 -27.87 15.16
N ARG A 159 14.61 -26.96 14.69
CA ARG A 159 14.68 -25.57 15.14
C ARG A 159 14.25 -24.65 14.01
N VAL A 160 13.38 -23.70 14.30
CA VAL A 160 12.89 -22.70 13.35
C VAL A 160 13.20 -21.33 13.91
N SER A 161 13.98 -20.55 13.16
CA SER A 161 14.15 -19.13 13.44
C SER A 161 13.12 -18.36 12.64
N VAL A 162 12.35 -17.53 13.33
CA VAL A 162 11.33 -16.65 12.73
C VAL A 162 11.82 -15.24 12.96
N SER A 163 11.93 -14.42 11.90
CA SER A 163 12.22 -13.00 12.13
C SER A 163 11.05 -12.42 12.91
N CYS A 164 11.30 -11.56 13.91
CA CYS A 164 10.21 -10.89 14.63
C CYS A 164 9.25 -10.17 13.66
N ASN A 165 9.77 -9.83 12.47
CA ASN A 165 9.09 -9.14 11.41
C ASN A 165 8.25 -10.07 10.50
N GLU A 166 8.51 -11.38 10.46
CA GLU A 166 7.69 -12.36 9.71
C GLU A 166 6.29 -12.47 10.32
N ARG A 167 6.13 -12.17 11.62
CA ARG A 167 4.82 -12.02 12.26
C ARG A 167 4.01 -10.87 11.70
N ALA A 168 4.64 -9.71 11.47
CA ALA A 168 3.99 -8.57 10.84
C ALA A 168 3.53 -8.92 9.42
N ARG A 169 4.31 -9.71 8.67
CA ARG A 169 3.87 -10.28 7.39
C ARG A 169 2.70 -11.24 7.54
N HIS A 170 2.68 -12.10 8.55
CA HIS A 170 1.54 -13.00 8.81
C HIS A 170 0.25 -12.21 9.06
N ARG A 171 0.28 -11.21 9.95
CA ARG A 171 -0.86 -10.34 10.23
C ARG A 171 -1.32 -9.56 9.00
N MET A 172 -0.39 -9.05 8.18
CA MET A 172 -0.72 -8.41 6.91
C MET A 172 -1.39 -9.40 5.94
N ARG A 173 -0.97 -10.67 5.93
CA ARG A 173 -1.59 -11.72 5.10
C ARG A 173 -3.04 -11.97 5.55
N GLU A 174 -3.26 -12.13 6.84
CA GLU A 174 -4.60 -12.30 7.42
C GLU A 174 -5.48 -11.08 7.11
N LYS A 175 -4.93 -9.87 7.24
CA LYS A 175 -5.63 -8.62 6.90
C LYS A 175 -6.02 -8.59 5.42
N MET A 176 -5.10 -8.91 4.51
CA MET A 176 -5.36 -8.99 3.06
C MET A 176 -6.32 -10.13 2.66
N ALA A 177 -6.48 -11.14 3.52
CA ALA A 177 -7.42 -12.23 3.33
C ALA A 177 -8.85 -11.90 3.77
N ARG A 178 -9.06 -10.83 4.54
CA ARG A 178 -10.40 -10.36 4.94
C ARG A 178 -11.23 -9.95 3.72
N ASP A 179 -12.54 -10.12 3.84
CA ASP A 179 -13.48 -9.74 2.79
C ASP A 179 -13.42 -8.24 2.49
N GLY A 180 -13.47 -7.88 1.21
CA GLY A 180 -13.41 -6.49 0.75
C GLY A 180 -12.00 -5.87 0.74
N CYS A 181 -11.02 -6.38 1.49
CA CYS A 181 -9.66 -5.81 1.52
C CYS A 181 -8.96 -5.86 0.16
N LYS A 182 -9.14 -6.94 -0.62
CA LYS A 182 -8.59 -7.01 -1.99
C LYS A 182 -9.22 -5.98 -2.93
N LEU A 183 -10.54 -5.75 -2.80
CA LEU A 183 -11.25 -4.75 -3.59
C LEU A 183 -10.78 -3.33 -3.21
N LEU A 184 -10.69 -3.04 -1.91
CA LEU A 184 -10.16 -1.78 -1.40
C LEU A 184 -8.72 -1.55 -1.87
N TYR A 185 -7.85 -2.56 -1.75
CA TYR A 185 -6.47 -2.51 -2.21
C TYR A 185 -6.36 -2.22 -3.71
N SER A 186 -7.27 -2.76 -4.53
CA SER A 186 -7.29 -2.52 -5.98
C SER A 186 -7.49 -1.05 -6.35
N LEU A 187 -8.04 -0.22 -5.45
CA LEU A 187 -8.21 1.22 -5.67
C LEU A 187 -6.87 1.96 -5.74
N ARG A 188 -5.77 1.40 -5.19
CA ARG A 188 -4.44 2.03 -5.17
C ARG A 188 -4.02 2.56 -6.54
N SER A 189 -4.21 1.76 -7.60
CA SER A 189 -3.83 2.14 -8.96
C SER A 189 -4.63 3.35 -9.47
N ARG A 190 -5.88 3.53 -9.02
CA ARG A 190 -6.73 4.66 -9.40
C ARG A 190 -6.42 5.95 -8.65
N ILE A 191 -5.63 5.87 -7.57
CA ILE A 191 -5.31 7.03 -6.73
C ILE A 191 -4.04 7.71 -7.24
N VAL A 192 -2.91 7.00 -7.19
CA VAL A 192 -1.59 7.62 -7.41
C VAL A 192 -1.15 7.60 -8.87
N GLU A 193 -1.51 6.57 -9.64
CA GLU A 193 -1.07 6.45 -11.04
C GLU A 193 -1.61 7.57 -11.93
N PRO A 194 -2.88 8.03 -11.79
CA PRO A 194 -3.37 9.15 -12.58
C PRO A 194 -2.66 10.46 -12.27
N VAL A 195 -2.22 10.68 -11.03
CA VAL A 195 -1.44 11.88 -10.66
C VAL A 195 -0.12 11.89 -11.43
N PHE A 196 0.64 10.79 -11.35
CA PHE A 196 1.88 10.68 -12.11
C PHE A 196 1.64 10.68 -13.62
N GLY A 197 0.54 10.09 -14.08
CA GLY A 197 0.10 10.10 -15.47
C GLY A 197 -0.13 11.52 -16.00
N GLN A 198 -0.85 12.37 -15.26
CA GLN A 198 -1.13 13.76 -15.63
C GLN A 198 0.13 14.62 -15.61
N ILE A 199 0.95 14.49 -14.56
CA ILE A 199 2.26 15.17 -14.48
C ILE A 199 3.12 14.81 -15.69
N LYS A 200 3.11 13.52 -16.03
CA LYS A 200 3.90 13.01 -17.12
C LYS A 200 3.31 13.42 -18.47
N HIS A 201 2.15 12.94 -18.85
CA HIS A 201 1.64 13.01 -20.21
C HIS A 201 0.98 14.35 -20.54
N ASP A 202 0.25 14.94 -19.60
CA ASP A 202 -0.46 16.20 -19.87
C ASP A 202 0.49 17.41 -19.76
N ARG A 203 1.43 17.37 -18.81
CA ARG A 203 2.33 18.51 -18.50
C ARG A 203 3.75 18.34 -19.04
N GLY A 204 4.07 17.17 -19.58
CA GLY A 204 5.38 16.90 -20.16
C GLY A 204 6.54 16.84 -19.15
N PHE A 205 6.30 16.81 -17.84
CA PHE A 205 7.37 16.72 -16.85
C PHE A 205 7.98 15.31 -16.88
N ARG A 206 9.13 15.19 -17.56
CA ARG A 206 9.83 13.92 -17.83
C ARG A 206 11.19 13.81 -17.16
N LYS A 207 11.82 14.95 -16.87
CA LYS A 207 13.20 15.05 -16.38
C LYS A 207 13.32 16.25 -15.47
N PHE A 208 14.19 16.14 -14.48
CA PHE A 208 14.60 17.26 -13.65
C PHE A 208 15.62 18.13 -14.41
N THR A 209 15.52 19.44 -14.26
CA THR A 209 16.45 20.40 -14.86
C THR A 209 17.50 20.84 -13.85
N LEU A 210 17.05 21.09 -12.61
CA LEU A 210 17.92 21.41 -11.50
C LEU A 210 18.75 20.19 -11.05
N ARG A 211 19.98 20.47 -10.62
CA ARG A 211 20.92 19.45 -10.13
C ARG A 211 20.85 19.33 -8.61
N GLY A 212 21.17 18.14 -8.13
CA GLY A 212 21.16 17.83 -6.70
C GLY A 212 19.75 17.57 -6.16
N ILE A 213 19.68 16.92 -5.00
CA ILE A 213 18.42 16.51 -4.40
C ILE A 213 17.53 17.71 -4.05
N ASN A 214 18.11 18.80 -3.55
CA ASN A 214 17.37 20.01 -3.21
C ASN A 214 16.72 20.66 -4.44
N GLY A 215 17.44 20.68 -5.57
CA GLY A 215 16.92 21.18 -6.84
C GLY A 215 15.78 20.31 -7.36
N ALA A 216 15.96 19.00 -7.36
CA ALA A 216 14.91 18.06 -7.77
C ALA A 216 13.67 18.12 -6.86
N THR A 217 13.86 18.26 -5.55
CA THR A 217 12.79 18.49 -4.58
C THR A 217 12.03 19.77 -4.91
N ALA A 218 12.71 20.89 -5.14
CA ALA A 218 12.05 22.16 -5.46
C ALA A 218 11.21 22.07 -6.74
N GLU A 219 11.75 21.46 -7.80
CA GLU A 219 11.01 21.25 -9.05
C GLU A 219 9.78 20.36 -8.85
N MET A 220 9.94 19.22 -8.15
CA MET A 220 8.82 18.32 -7.91
C MET A 220 7.74 18.97 -7.05
N SER A 221 8.13 19.69 -5.99
CA SER A 221 7.21 20.45 -5.14
C SER A 221 6.38 21.45 -5.94
N LEU A 222 7.00 22.19 -6.88
CA LEU A 222 6.29 23.14 -7.73
C LEU A 222 5.29 22.43 -8.66
N VAL A 223 5.70 21.32 -9.28
CA VAL A 223 4.83 20.52 -10.15
C VAL A 223 3.61 19.99 -9.39
N LEU A 224 3.82 19.48 -8.18
CA LEU A 224 2.76 18.94 -7.32
C LEU A 224 1.87 20.06 -6.74
N LEU A 225 2.43 21.23 -6.45
CA LEU A 225 1.64 22.42 -6.08
C LEU A 225 0.66 22.80 -7.20
N VAL A 226 1.15 22.90 -8.44
CA VAL A 226 0.28 23.17 -9.60
C VAL A 226 -0.74 22.05 -9.82
N HIS A 227 -0.41 20.80 -9.47
CA HIS A 227 -1.36 19.68 -9.48
C HIS A 227 -2.49 19.90 -8.47
N ASN A 228 -2.14 20.13 -7.21
CA ASN A 228 -3.09 20.36 -6.14
C ASN A 228 -3.97 21.58 -6.41
N LEU A 229 -3.40 22.70 -6.86
CA LEU A 229 -4.15 23.90 -7.22
C LEU A 229 -5.19 23.61 -8.31
N LYS A 230 -4.81 22.88 -9.37
CA LYS A 230 -5.75 22.49 -10.43
C LYS A 230 -6.89 21.60 -9.89
N LYS A 231 -6.59 20.66 -8.99
CA LYS A 231 -7.61 19.80 -8.35
C LYS A 231 -8.58 20.62 -7.49
N CYS A 232 -8.05 21.51 -6.65
CA CYS A 232 -8.86 22.37 -5.79
C CYS A 232 -9.75 23.33 -6.60
N LEU A 233 -9.19 23.98 -7.63
CA LEU A 233 -9.94 24.89 -8.49
C LEU A 233 -11.05 24.18 -9.25
N ASN A 234 -10.78 23.00 -9.82
CA ASN A 234 -11.81 22.23 -10.51
C ASN A 234 -12.94 21.81 -9.58
N LYS A 235 -12.63 21.42 -8.34
CA LYS A 235 -13.65 21.08 -7.33
C LYS A 235 -14.46 22.30 -6.93
N ALA A 236 -13.81 23.44 -6.68
CA ALA A 236 -14.48 24.69 -6.31
C ALA A 236 -15.40 25.19 -7.43
N LEU A 237 -14.93 25.17 -8.69
CA LEU A 237 -15.71 25.56 -9.86
C LEU A 237 -16.91 24.63 -10.07
N PHE A 238 -16.71 23.32 -9.93
CA PHE A 238 -17.80 22.35 -10.05
C PHE A 238 -18.86 22.54 -8.94
N SER A 239 -18.42 22.73 -7.69
CA SER A 239 -19.31 23.03 -6.57
C SER A 239 -20.15 24.29 -6.85
N ALA A 240 -19.50 25.40 -7.20
CA ALA A 240 -20.18 26.66 -7.49
C ALA A 240 -21.17 26.56 -8.68
N PHE A 241 -20.82 25.78 -9.71
CA PHE A 241 -21.71 25.51 -10.83
C PHE A 241 -22.91 24.65 -10.44
N SER A 242 -22.70 23.60 -9.64
CA SER A 242 -23.75 22.72 -9.14
C SER A 242 -24.76 23.46 -8.25
N THR A 243 -24.29 24.32 -7.34
CA THR A 243 -25.15 25.16 -6.50
C THR A 243 -25.98 26.13 -7.33
N ARG A 244 -25.40 26.71 -8.39
CA ARG A 244 -26.11 27.61 -9.31
C ARG A 244 -27.18 26.89 -10.12
N ILE A 245 -26.91 25.67 -10.59
CA ILE A 245 -27.92 24.84 -11.25
C ILE A 245 -29.03 24.45 -10.27
N ALA A 246 -28.69 23.98 -9.07
CA ALA A 246 -29.69 23.62 -8.05
C ALA A 246 -30.61 24.81 -7.72
N ALA A 247 -30.04 26.01 -7.52
CA ALA A 247 -30.81 27.23 -7.31
C ALA A 247 -31.67 27.63 -8.53
N ALA A 248 -31.19 27.40 -9.75
CA ALA A 248 -31.98 27.61 -10.96
C ALA A 248 -33.16 26.62 -11.08
N PHE A 249 -33.00 25.37 -10.63
CA PHE A 249 -34.08 24.39 -10.59
C PHE A 249 -35.07 24.62 -9.44
N GLU A 250 -34.63 25.12 -8.28
CA GLU A 250 -35.52 25.49 -7.17
C GLU A 250 -36.33 26.77 -7.44
N SER A 251 -35.80 27.69 -8.23
CA SER A 251 -36.52 28.90 -8.68
C SER A 251 -37.49 28.64 -9.84
N LEU A 252 -37.37 27.50 -10.52
CA LEU A 252 -38.38 26.99 -11.43
C LEU A 252 -39.49 26.31 -10.62
N SER A 253 -40.39 27.12 -10.07
CA SER A 253 -41.60 26.59 -9.44
C SER A 253 -42.42 25.83 -10.49
N TRP A 254 -42.91 24.64 -10.14
CA TRP A 254 -43.78 23.81 -10.98
C TRP A 254 -45.08 24.50 -11.45
N HIS A 255 -45.35 25.73 -11.00
CA HIS A 255 -46.52 26.52 -11.39
C HIS A 255 -46.41 27.13 -12.80
N ASP A 256 -45.20 27.26 -13.37
CA ASP A 256 -45.03 27.85 -14.71
C ASP A 256 -45.17 26.83 -15.86
N PHE A 257 -45.33 25.52 -15.55
CA PHE A 257 -45.49 24.47 -16.56
C PHE A 257 -46.95 24.01 -16.78
N ILE A 258 -47.94 24.61 -16.13
CA ILE A 258 -49.37 24.28 -16.30
C ILE A 258 -50.20 25.51 -16.72
N THR A 259 -49.83 26.17 -17.82
CA THR A 259 -50.81 26.86 -18.70
C THR A 259 -50.22 27.02 -20.11
N CYS A 260 -50.09 25.93 -20.86
CA CYS A 260 -49.90 26.00 -22.31
C CYS A 260 -51.17 25.47 -22.99
N PRO A 261 -52.07 26.32 -23.49
CA PRO A 261 -53.30 25.89 -24.14
C PRO A 261 -53.03 25.67 -25.62
N TRP A 262 -52.42 24.55 -26.01
CA TRP A 262 -52.43 24.14 -27.42
C TRP A 262 -52.74 22.64 -27.56
N SER A 263 -53.77 22.45 -28.35
CA SER A 263 -54.49 21.24 -28.71
C SER A 263 -53.63 20.18 -29.41
N ASN A 264 -54.05 18.93 -29.22
CA ASN A 264 -53.87 17.77 -30.08
C ASN A 264 -52.50 17.55 -30.75
N GLY A 265 -51.71 16.64 -30.18
CA GLY A 265 -50.65 15.96 -30.92
C GLY A 265 -49.76 15.10 -30.03
N ARG A 266 -49.89 13.77 -30.18
CA ARG A 266 -49.10 12.76 -29.47
C ARG A 266 -47.61 13.09 -29.50
N ARG A 267 -46.98 13.19 -28.33
CA ARG A 267 -45.52 13.16 -28.16
C ARG A 267 -45.15 11.90 -27.37
N VAL A 268 -44.40 11.00 -28.01
CA VAL A 268 -43.56 10.02 -27.32
C VAL A 268 -42.14 10.53 -27.46
N ILE A 269 -41.51 10.93 -26.34
CA ILE A 269 -40.08 11.18 -26.25
C ILE A 269 -39.53 10.15 -25.27
N ARG A 270 -38.73 9.20 -25.78
CA ARG A 270 -37.93 8.26 -24.99
C ARG A 270 -36.71 8.97 -24.41
N SER A 271 -36.42 8.75 -23.14
CA SER A 271 -35.14 9.02 -22.50
C SER A 271 -34.13 7.93 -22.88
N GLY A 272 -32.97 8.33 -23.40
CA GLY A 272 -31.81 7.47 -23.64
C GLY A 272 -30.75 7.66 -22.57
N SER A 273 -30.13 6.53 -22.20
CA SER A 273 -28.93 6.34 -21.37
C SER A 273 -27.67 7.02 -21.91
#